data_AF-A0ABD4SZ22-F1
#
_entry.id   AF-A0ABD4SZ22-F1
#
_cell.length_a   1.000
_cell.length_b   1.000
_cell.length_c   1.000
_cell.angle_alpha   90.00
_cell.angle_beta   90.00
_cell.angle_gamma   90.00
#
_symmetry.space_group_name_H-M   'P 1'
#
loop_
_entity.id
_entity.type
_entity.pdbx_description
1 polymer ?
#
loop_
_entity_poly.entity_id
_entity_poly.type
_entity_poly.pdbx_seq_one_letter_code
_entity_poly.pdbx_strand_id
1 'polypeptide(L)'
;AKIRTGGLTPAAFPTAPQLAQVIAHLAQAKRPFKATAGLHHALPGHYPLSSHPESPVLPMQGFLNLAIAAAFAYHDPLSLQELETILASPSLRPFHFTAEVLQWEQRSLTLTQIHTARRQFFQAFGSCSFQDPIHELAALSLIPSSAQALSALS
;
A
#
# COMPACT_ATOMS: atom_id res chain seq x y z
N ALA A 1 3.98 -9.57 13.28
CA ALA A 1 2.51 -9.70 13.24
C ALA A 1 2.05 -10.04 11.81
N LYS A 2 0.81 -10.52 11.64
CA LYS A 2 0.20 -10.76 10.33
C LYS A 2 -1.15 -10.09 10.30
N ILE A 3 -1.40 -9.25 9.29
CA ILE A 3 -2.69 -8.59 9.06
C ILE A 3 -3.36 -9.25 7.86
N ARG A 4 -4.64 -9.60 7.97
CA ARG A 4 -5.46 -10.01 6.83
C ARG A 4 -6.19 -8.80 6.27
N THR A 5 -6.15 -8.63 4.95
CA THR A 5 -6.70 -7.47 4.23
C THR A 5 -7.76 -7.85 3.19
N GLY A 6 -8.20 -9.12 3.19
CA GLY A 6 -9.27 -9.61 2.33
C GLY A 6 -9.64 -11.06 2.61
N GLY A 7 -10.68 -11.53 1.92
CA GLY A 7 -11.20 -12.89 2.02
C GLY A 7 -12.47 -13.07 1.17
N LEU A 8 -13.27 -14.10 1.46
CA LEU A 8 -14.46 -14.43 0.69
C LEU A 8 -15.73 -13.66 1.12
N THR A 9 -15.65 -12.92 2.22
CA THR A 9 -16.78 -12.19 2.80
C THR A 9 -16.41 -10.72 2.96
N PRO A 10 -17.37 -9.78 2.85
CA PRO A 10 -17.12 -8.35 3.08
C PRO A 10 -16.41 -8.03 4.40
N ALA A 11 -16.75 -8.74 5.48
CA ALA A 11 -16.14 -8.57 6.80
C ALA A 11 -14.64 -8.92 6.87
N ALA A 12 -14.08 -9.59 5.85
CA ALA A 12 -12.66 -9.91 5.78
C ALA A 12 -11.80 -8.76 5.22
N PHE A 13 -12.44 -7.69 4.72
CA PHE A 13 -11.78 -6.50 4.18
C PHE A 13 -11.79 -5.39 5.24
N PRO A 14 -10.65 -5.07 5.85
CA PRO A 14 -10.60 -4.03 6.87
C PRO A 14 -10.78 -2.65 6.25
N THR A 15 -11.41 -1.75 7.01
CA THR A 15 -11.53 -0.34 6.65
C THR A 15 -10.21 0.41 6.87
N ALA A 16 -10.07 1.57 6.25
CA ALA A 16 -8.90 2.43 6.47
C ALA A 16 -8.71 2.82 7.97
N PRO A 17 -9.78 3.20 8.73
CA PRO A 17 -9.65 3.42 10.17
C PRO A 17 -9.14 2.19 10.95
N GLN A 18 -9.63 0.99 10.62
CA GLN A 18 -9.19 -0.25 11.27
C GLN A 18 -7.70 -0.52 11.01
N LEU A 19 -7.25 -0.33 9.77
CA LEU A 19 -5.84 -0.47 9.43
C LEU A 19 -4.97 0.61 10.07
N ALA A 20 -5.42 1.86 10.11
CA ALA A 20 -4.71 2.96 10.75
C ALA A 20 -4.41 2.64 12.23
N GLN A 21 -5.43 2.16 12.96
CA GLN A 21 -5.26 1.72 14.34
C GLN A 21 -4.22 0.60 14.46
N VAL A 22 -4.32 -0.45 13.66
CA VAL A 22 -3.39 -1.60 13.73
C VAL A 22 -1.95 -1.16 13.40
N ILE A 23 -1.76 -0.35 12.36
CA ILE A 23 -0.44 0.15 11.95
C ILE A 23 0.17 1.03 13.03
N ALA A 24 -0.61 1.96 13.60
CA ALA A 24 -0.14 2.83 14.68
C ALA A 24 0.33 2.01 15.89
N HIS A 25 -0.46 1.03 16.35
CA HIS A 25 -0.08 0.17 17.47
C HIS A 25 1.18 -0.65 17.19
N LEU A 26 1.30 -1.21 15.98
CA LEU A 26 2.48 -1.98 15.58
C LEU A 26 3.73 -1.09 15.50
N ALA A 27 3.60 0.14 14.99
CA ALA A 27 4.69 1.10 14.88
C ALA A 27 5.18 1.56 16.26
N GLN A 28 4.25 1.89 17.16
CA GLN A 28 4.56 2.24 18.56
C GLN A 28 5.30 1.10 19.27
N ALA A 29 4.86 -0.14 19.05
CA ALA A 29 5.50 -1.32 19.62
C ALA A 29 6.73 -1.81 18.84
N LYS A 30 7.15 -1.11 17.77
CA LYS A 30 8.23 -1.49 16.84
C LYS A 30 8.14 -2.96 16.39
N ARG A 31 6.92 -3.45 16.18
CA ARG A 31 6.66 -4.84 15.80
C ARG A 31 6.49 -4.97 14.30
N PRO A 32 7.40 -5.67 13.59
CA PRO A 32 7.26 -5.87 12.16
C PRO A 32 6.00 -6.63 11.80
N PHE A 33 5.49 -6.40 10.59
CA PHE A 33 4.34 -7.12 10.07
C PHE A 33 4.40 -7.36 8.57
N LYS A 34 3.53 -8.29 8.15
CA LYS A 34 3.18 -8.50 6.76
C LYS A 34 1.66 -8.44 6.60
N ALA A 35 1.20 -7.93 5.47
CA ALA A 35 -0.20 -7.95 5.09
C ALA A 35 -0.47 -9.13 4.15
N THR A 36 -1.67 -9.68 4.18
CA THR A 36 -2.01 -10.90 3.44
C THR A 36 -3.45 -10.87 2.96
N ALA A 37 -3.70 -11.42 1.77
CA ALA A 37 -5.01 -11.48 1.09
C ALA A 37 -5.58 -10.10 0.72
N GLY A 38 -6.19 -9.98 -0.47
CA GLY A 38 -6.95 -8.79 -0.87
C GLY A 38 -6.13 -7.56 -1.27
N LEU A 39 -4.80 -7.68 -1.41
CA LEU A 39 -3.91 -6.56 -1.82
C LEU A 39 -3.48 -6.72 -3.29
N HIS A 40 -4.47 -6.73 -4.18
CA HIS A 40 -4.27 -6.85 -5.62
C HIS A 40 -4.03 -5.50 -6.28
N HIS A 41 -4.62 -4.45 -5.70
CA HIS A 41 -4.65 -3.11 -6.26
C HIS A 41 -3.63 -2.19 -5.59
N ALA A 42 -2.98 -1.34 -6.38
CA ALA A 42 -2.01 -0.37 -5.91
C ALA A 42 -2.68 0.67 -5.01
N LEU A 43 -3.86 1.14 -5.42
CA LEU A 43 -4.65 2.16 -4.73
C LEU A 43 -5.92 1.54 -4.12
N PRO A 44 -6.46 2.13 -3.04
CA PRO A 44 -7.75 1.73 -2.50
C PRO A 44 -8.89 2.07 -3.48
N GLY A 45 -9.97 1.30 -3.41
CA GLY A 45 -11.09 1.47 -4.32
C GLY A 45 -12.16 0.40 -4.14
N HIS A 46 -13.14 0.42 -5.03
CA HIS A 46 -14.18 -0.60 -5.10
C HIS A 46 -13.88 -1.52 -6.28
N TYR A 47 -13.60 -2.79 -5.99
CA TYR A 47 -13.13 -3.74 -6.97
C TYR A 47 -13.96 -5.03 -6.92
N PRO A 48 -14.14 -5.72 -8.06
CA PRO A 48 -14.78 -7.02 -8.07
C PRO A 48 -13.93 -8.05 -7.34
N LEU A 49 -14.55 -8.90 -6.52
CA LEU A 49 -13.86 -9.95 -5.76
C LEU A 49 -13.17 -11.01 -6.66
N SER A 50 -13.65 -11.19 -7.88
CA SER A 50 -13.15 -12.13 -8.87
C SER A 50 -13.39 -11.60 -10.28
N SER A 51 -12.83 -12.26 -11.30
CA SER A 51 -13.06 -11.94 -12.71
C SER A 51 -14.45 -12.34 -13.22
N HIS A 52 -15.30 -12.94 -12.39
CA HIS A 52 -16.66 -13.31 -12.80
C HIS A 52 -17.51 -12.03 -13.00
N PRO A 53 -18.31 -11.92 -14.09
CA PRO A 53 -19.10 -10.72 -14.37
C PRO A 53 -20.08 -10.33 -13.25
N GLU A 54 -20.64 -11.32 -12.55
CA GLU A 54 -21.56 -11.11 -11.41
C GLU A 54 -20.84 -11.09 -10.06
N SER A 55 -19.51 -10.95 -10.06
CA SER A 55 -18.74 -10.89 -8.82
C SER A 55 -19.13 -9.65 -8.01
N PRO A 56 -19.34 -9.78 -6.68
CA PRO A 56 -19.60 -8.62 -5.84
C PRO A 56 -18.43 -7.64 -5.91
N VAL A 57 -18.75 -6.36 -5.94
CA VAL A 57 -17.79 -5.25 -5.86
C VAL A 57 -17.67 -4.83 -4.40
N LEU A 58 -16.46 -4.84 -3.86
CA LEU A 58 -16.18 -4.59 -2.45
C LEU A 58 -15.09 -3.52 -2.28
N PRO A 59 -15.11 -2.77 -1.18
CA PRO A 59 -14.01 -1.88 -0.84
C PRO A 59 -12.75 -2.71 -0.55
N MET A 60 -11.64 -2.38 -1.20
CA MET A 60 -10.32 -2.97 -0.96
C MET A 60 -9.28 -1.88 -0.74
N GLN A 61 -8.19 -2.28 -0.07
CA GLN A 61 -7.10 -1.38 0.30
C GLN A 61 -5.99 -1.45 -0.73
N GLY A 62 -5.31 -0.32 -0.95
CA GLY A 62 -4.17 -0.24 -1.85
C GLY A 62 -2.88 -0.73 -1.19
N PHE A 63 -2.14 -1.63 -1.82
CA PHE A 63 -0.85 -2.07 -1.27
C PHE A 63 0.18 -0.92 -1.20
N LEU A 64 0.10 0.05 -2.11
CA LEU A 64 0.99 1.19 -2.15
C LEU A 64 0.67 2.14 -0.99
N ASN A 65 -0.60 2.47 -0.78
CA ASN A 65 -1.04 3.28 0.35
C ASN A 65 -0.66 2.63 1.69
N LEU A 66 -0.79 1.30 1.80
CA LEU A 66 -0.39 0.56 2.99
C LEU A 66 1.13 0.66 3.25
N ALA A 67 1.94 0.56 2.19
CA ALA A 67 3.39 0.72 2.28
C ALA A 67 3.79 2.14 2.71
N ILE A 68 3.15 3.17 2.12
CA ILE A 68 3.40 4.57 2.45
C ILE A 68 3.01 4.87 3.90
N ALA A 69 1.81 4.47 4.32
CA ALA A 69 1.33 4.66 5.69
C ALA A 69 2.25 3.98 6.71
N ALA A 70 2.67 2.73 6.44
CA ALA A 70 3.58 2.01 7.31
C ALA A 70 4.97 2.66 7.37
N ALA A 71 5.47 3.21 6.25
CA ALA A 71 6.75 3.87 6.21
C ALA A 71 6.75 5.17 7.03
N PHE A 72 5.71 5.99 6.91
CA PHE A 72 5.57 7.18 7.75
C PHE A 72 5.44 6.79 9.22
N ALA A 73 4.48 5.91 9.57
CA ALA A 73 4.24 5.49 10.95
C ALA A 73 5.50 4.96 11.66
N TYR A 74 6.39 4.29 10.93
CA TYR A 74 7.60 3.72 11.52
C TYR A 74 8.61 4.78 11.97
N HIS A 75 8.77 5.86 11.21
CA HIS A 75 9.75 6.92 11.47
C HIS A 75 9.17 8.07 12.28
N ASP A 76 7.92 8.41 12.01
CA ASP A 76 7.24 9.57 12.58
C ASP A 76 5.82 9.16 13.03
N PRO A 77 5.47 9.29 14.32
CA PRO A 77 4.14 8.98 14.80
C PRO A 77 3.08 9.89 14.15
N LEU A 78 2.47 9.39 13.08
CA LEU A 78 1.27 9.97 12.50
C LEU A 78 0.08 9.79 13.45
N SER A 79 -0.81 10.79 13.46
CA SER A 79 -2.13 10.63 14.06
C SER A 79 -2.94 9.56 13.30
N LEU A 80 -3.95 9.00 13.96
CA LEU A 80 -4.84 8.03 13.32
C LEU A 80 -5.54 8.63 12.08
N GLN A 81 -5.88 9.93 12.15
CA GLN A 81 -6.50 10.63 11.03
C GLN A 81 -5.57 10.76 9.84
N GLU A 82 -4.29 11.09 10.05
CA GLU A 82 -3.29 11.17 8.97
C GLU A 82 -3.07 9.80 8.32
N LEU A 83 -2.97 8.73 9.12
CA LEU A 83 -2.85 7.37 8.61
C LEU A 83 -4.08 6.98 7.78
N GLU A 84 -5.28 7.29 8.26
CA GLU A 84 -6.51 7.05 7.53
C GLU A 84 -6.54 7.80 6.21
N THR A 85 -6.15 9.08 6.19
CA THR A 85 -6.07 9.90 4.96
C THR A 85 -5.14 9.26 3.92
N ILE A 86 -3.95 8.80 4.34
CA ILE A 86 -3.03 8.10 3.44
C ILE A 86 -3.67 6.80 2.93
N LEU A 87 -4.23 5.98 3.82
CA LEU A 87 -4.80 4.67 3.49
C LEU A 87 -6.02 4.77 2.57
N ALA A 88 -6.85 5.80 2.74
CA ALA A 88 -8.07 6.01 1.97
C ALA A 88 -7.87 6.79 0.66
N SER A 89 -6.67 7.33 0.40
CA SER A 89 -6.43 8.15 -0.80
C SER A 89 -6.57 7.34 -2.10
N PRO A 90 -7.56 7.62 -2.97
CA PRO A 90 -7.81 6.84 -4.18
C PRO A 90 -6.93 7.25 -5.37
N SER A 91 -5.97 8.17 -5.14
CA SER A 91 -5.09 8.69 -6.19
C SER A 91 -3.73 9.07 -5.63
N LEU A 92 -2.74 9.16 -6.52
CA LEU A 92 -1.39 9.58 -6.15
C LEU A 92 -1.21 11.10 -6.02
N ARG A 93 -2.23 11.90 -6.34
CA ARG A 93 -2.14 13.38 -6.34
C ARG A 93 -1.57 14.00 -5.04
N PRO A 94 -1.87 13.48 -3.84
CA PRO A 94 -1.30 14.02 -2.60
C PRO A 94 0.17 13.65 -2.36
N PHE A 95 0.74 12.74 -3.15
CA PHE A 95 2.07 12.20 -2.97
C PHE A 95 3.00 12.69 -4.08
N HIS A 96 4.16 13.21 -3.69
CA HIS A 96 5.20 13.60 -4.64
C HIS A 96 6.40 12.66 -4.48
N PHE A 97 6.75 11.99 -5.57
CA PHE A 97 7.88 11.06 -5.63
C PHE A 97 9.02 11.72 -6.40
N THR A 98 10.20 11.80 -5.78
CA THR A 98 11.46 12.11 -6.46
C THR A 98 12.39 10.90 -6.40
N ALA A 99 13.58 11.01 -6.97
CA ALA A 99 14.60 9.98 -6.86
C ALA A 99 15.18 9.86 -5.44
N GLU A 100 14.87 10.77 -4.52
CA GLU A 100 15.48 10.86 -3.19
C GLU A 100 14.43 10.82 -2.07
N VAL A 101 13.24 11.36 -2.31
CA VAL A 101 12.21 11.51 -1.27
C VAL A 101 10.81 11.14 -1.77
N LEU A 102 10.01 10.62 -0.85
CA LEU A 102 8.56 10.63 -0.91
C LEU A 102 8.06 11.77 -0.02
N GLN A 103 7.22 12.65 -0.56
CA GLN A 103 6.59 13.73 0.19
C GLN A 103 5.07 13.52 0.25
N TRP A 104 4.50 13.87 1.40
CA TRP A 104 3.06 13.92 1.63
C TRP A 104 2.78 15.05 2.62
N GLU A 105 1.96 16.03 2.20
CA GLU A 105 1.74 17.28 2.94
C GLU A 105 3.06 17.95 3.38
N GLN A 106 3.24 18.25 4.67
CA GLN A 106 4.45 18.87 5.22
C GLN A 106 5.51 17.83 5.65
N ARG A 107 5.30 16.55 5.31
CA ARG A 107 6.16 15.44 5.74
C ARG A 107 6.91 14.85 4.55
N SER A 108 8.07 14.27 4.84
CA SER A 108 8.88 13.60 3.84
C SER A 108 9.59 12.38 4.42
N LEU A 109 9.85 11.41 3.54
CA LEU A 109 10.67 10.25 3.81
C LEU A 109 11.76 10.18 2.74
N THR A 110 13.00 10.09 3.18
CA THR A 110 14.13 9.77 2.29
C THR A 110 14.06 8.33 1.81
N LEU A 111 14.72 8.02 0.69
CA LEU A 111 14.89 6.63 0.22
C LEU A 111 15.46 5.71 1.31
N THR A 112 16.41 6.20 2.10
CA THR A 112 17.00 5.44 3.22
C THR A 112 15.94 5.10 4.28
N GLN A 113 15.06 6.05 4.61
CA GLN A 113 13.95 5.82 5.54
C GLN A 113 12.94 4.82 4.96
N ILE A 114 12.57 4.96 3.68
CA ILE A 114 11.66 4.03 3.00
C ILE A 114 12.23 2.60 3.03
N HIS A 115 13.51 2.43 2.67
CA HIS A 115 14.16 1.11 2.69
C HIS A 115 14.25 0.52 4.10
N THR A 116 14.52 1.38 5.10
CA THR A 116 14.55 0.96 6.51
C THR A 116 13.18 0.45 6.95
N ALA A 117 12.10 1.19 6.68
CA ALA A 117 10.75 0.76 7.04
C ALA A 117 10.34 -0.52 6.31
N ARG A 118 10.68 -0.66 5.02
CA ARG A 118 10.43 -1.89 4.25
C ARG A 118 11.13 -3.11 4.86
N ARG A 119 12.39 -2.99 5.30
CA ARG A 119 13.13 -4.13 5.87
C ARG A 119 12.76 -4.44 7.31
N GLN A 120 12.52 -3.40 8.12
CA GLN A 120 12.38 -3.55 9.56
C GLN A 120 10.93 -3.56 10.05
N PHE A 121 9.98 -3.11 9.23
CA PHE A 121 8.59 -2.94 9.65
C PHE A 121 7.58 -3.57 8.70
N PHE A 122 7.39 -3.03 7.49
CA PHE A 122 6.45 -3.57 6.51
C PHE A 122 7.16 -4.52 5.54
N GLN A 123 7.23 -5.79 5.93
CA GLN A 123 8.14 -6.76 5.32
C GLN A 123 7.65 -7.33 3.99
N ALA A 124 6.33 -7.52 3.87
CA ALA A 124 5.71 -8.12 2.69
C ALA A 124 4.20 -7.86 2.65
N PHE A 125 3.64 -7.95 1.46
CA PHE A 125 2.21 -8.10 1.24
C PHE A 125 1.93 -9.34 0.38
N GLY A 126 0.70 -9.85 0.42
CA GLY A 126 0.28 -10.99 -0.38
C GLY A 126 -0.78 -10.61 -1.42
N SER A 127 -0.49 -10.91 -2.68
CA SER A 127 -1.42 -10.91 -3.80
C SER A 127 -1.51 -12.32 -4.41
N CYS A 128 -2.64 -12.68 -4.99
CA CYS A 128 -2.81 -13.95 -5.71
C CYS A 128 -2.13 -13.94 -7.09
N SER A 129 -1.79 -12.76 -7.59
CA SER A 129 -1.05 -12.55 -8.83
C SER A 129 0.19 -11.72 -8.55
N PHE A 130 1.32 -12.14 -9.11
CA PHE A 130 2.53 -11.32 -9.12
C PHE A 130 2.46 -10.21 -10.19
N GLN A 131 1.72 -10.44 -11.27
CA GLN A 131 1.68 -9.55 -12.43
C GLN A 131 0.79 -8.33 -12.18
N ASP A 132 -0.34 -8.49 -11.49
CA ASP A 132 -1.30 -7.40 -11.30
C ASP A 132 -0.68 -6.21 -10.55
N PRO A 133 0.04 -6.40 -9.42
CA PRO A 133 0.72 -5.29 -8.74
C PRO A 133 1.73 -4.56 -9.62
N ILE A 134 2.49 -5.30 -10.46
CA ILE A 134 3.48 -4.69 -11.36
C ILE A 134 2.77 -3.90 -12.46
N HIS A 135 1.73 -4.46 -13.08
CA HIS A 135 0.95 -3.79 -14.11
C HIS A 135 0.29 -2.51 -13.58
N GLU A 136 -0.26 -2.54 -12.37
CA GLU A 136 -0.85 -1.34 -11.77
C GLU A 136 0.19 -0.27 -11.42
N LEU A 137 1.38 -0.65 -10.92
CA LEU A 137 2.46 0.31 -10.70
C LEU A 137 2.97 0.94 -12.00
N ALA A 138 3.03 0.16 -13.09
CA ALA A 138 3.38 0.68 -14.42
C ALA A 138 2.29 1.60 -14.98
N ALA A 139 1.01 1.27 -14.77
CA ALA A 139 -0.12 2.12 -15.16
C ALA A 139 -0.15 3.45 -14.39
N LEU A 140 0.41 3.47 -13.18
CA LEU A 140 0.63 4.67 -12.37
C LEU A 140 1.94 5.41 -12.71
N SER A 141 2.70 4.95 -13.71
CA SER A 141 4.00 5.51 -14.12
C SER A 141 5.05 5.55 -12.99
N LEU A 142 4.93 4.68 -11.98
CA LEU A 142 5.88 4.58 -10.88
C LEU A 142 7.07 3.67 -11.20
N ILE A 143 6.89 2.78 -12.18
CA ILE A 143 7.95 1.95 -12.73
C ILE A 143 7.84 1.96 -14.25
N PRO A 144 8.94 1.68 -14.98
CA PRO A 144 8.88 1.51 -16.43
C PRO A 144 7.85 0.45 -16.79
N SER A 145 7.10 0.68 -17.86
CA SER A 145 6.27 -0.39 -18.42
C SER A 145 7.17 -1.54 -18.87
N SER A 146 6.66 -2.77 -18.84
CA SER A 146 7.40 -3.97 -19.28
C SER A 146 7.94 -3.84 -20.71
N ALA A 147 7.35 -2.98 -21.55
CA ALA A 147 7.86 -2.63 -22.87
C ALA A 147 9.07 -1.67 -22.85
N GLN A 148 9.15 -0.74 -21.87
CA GLN A 148 10.26 0.21 -21.72
C GLN A 148 11.50 -0.40 -21.06
N ALA A 149 11.32 -1.43 -20.23
CA ALA A 149 12.44 -2.13 -19.59
C ALA A 149 13.34 -2.86 -20.61
N LEU A 150 12.77 -3.31 -21.73
CA LEU A 150 13.51 -3.97 -22.81
C LEU A 150 14.25 -2.98 -23.72
N SER A 151 13.73 -1.77 -23.92
CA SER A 151 14.41 -0.72 -24.71
C SER A 151 15.56 -0.03 -23.97
N ALA A 152 15.63 -0.15 -22.63
CA ALA A 152 16.73 0.38 -21.83
C ALA A 152 17.95 -0.56 -21.77
N LEU A 153 17.84 -1.76 -22.36
CA LEU A 153 18.89 -2.78 -22.44
C LEU A 153 19.41 -2.99 -23.88
N SER A 154 18.95 -2.16 -24.83
CA SER A 154 19.39 -2.11 -26.23
C SER A 154 20.12 -0.80 -26.51
#